data_AF-A0A522IBT4-F1
#
_entry.id   AF-A0A522IBT4-F1
#
_cell.length_a   1.000
_cell.length_b   1.000
_cell.length_c   1.000
_cell.angle_alpha   90.00
_cell.angle_beta   90.00
_cell.angle_gamma   90.00
#
_symmetry.space_group_name_H-M   'P 1'
#
loop_
_entity.id
_entity.type
_entity.pdbx_description
1 polymer ?
#
loop_
_entity_poly.entity_id
_entity_poly.type
_entity_poly.pdbx_seq_one_letter_code
_entity_poly.pdbx_strand_id
1 'polypeptide(L)'
;MNDAIEGKVNEAIEQRKIVLEKIKTGLIHRLNLHQTVDQIDDDTPLFGSGLKLDSVDATEIIVLLDEAFGIRVSEGDDPSYMRNINTLAAFVLSRQREQAADAAAAADEANA
;
A
#
# COMPACT_ATOMS: atom_id res chain seq x y z
N MET A 1 31.31 -7.10 0.15
CA MET A 1 30.10 -7.95 0.25
C MET A 1 29.05 -7.35 1.19
N ASN A 2 29.43 -6.50 2.17
CA ASN A 2 28.49 -5.73 3.00
C ASN A 2 27.80 -4.56 2.27
N ASP A 3 28.52 -3.83 1.41
CA ASP A 3 28.02 -2.59 0.79
C ASP A 3 26.77 -2.79 -0.10
N ALA A 4 26.65 -3.95 -0.74
CA ALA A 4 25.51 -4.27 -1.61
C ALA A 4 24.23 -4.65 -0.84
N ILE A 5 24.37 -5.11 0.41
CA ILE A 5 23.23 -5.42 1.28
C ILE A 5 22.70 -4.13 1.90
N GLU A 6 23.59 -3.24 2.35
CA GLU A 6 23.22 -1.93 2.93
C GLU A 6 22.46 -1.06 1.92
N GLY A 7 22.89 -1.01 0.66
CA GLY A 7 22.17 -0.27 -0.39
C GLY A 7 20.73 -0.75 -0.61
N LYS A 8 20.53 -2.07 -0.73
CA LYS A 8 19.21 -2.66 -0.96
C LYS A 8 18.24 -2.47 0.21
N VAL A 9 18.75 -2.53 1.44
CA VAL A 9 17.93 -2.32 2.65
C VAL A 9 17.46 -0.87 2.72
N ASN A 10 18.34 0.09 2.45
CA ASN A 10 17.99 1.51 2.48
C ASN A 10 16.92 1.86 1.42
N GLU A 11 17.06 1.33 0.20
CA GLU A 11 16.06 1.51 -0.85
C GLU A 11 14.69 0.96 -0.44
N ALA A 12 14.65 -0.24 0.16
CA ALA A 12 13.39 -0.84 0.60
C ALA A 12 12.70 -0.04 1.72
N ILE A 13 13.48 0.54 2.64
CA ILE A 13 12.97 1.39 3.71
C ILE A 13 12.35 2.67 3.14
N GLU A 14 13.06 3.33 2.22
CA GLU A 14 12.55 4.55 1.58
C GLU A 14 11.31 4.27 0.74
N GLN A 15 11.29 3.18 -0.03
CA GLN A 15 10.09 2.78 -0.78
C GLN A 15 8.89 2.54 0.15
N ARG A 16 9.10 1.86 1.29
CA ARG A 16 8.02 1.66 2.26
C ARG A 16 7.51 3.00 2.80
N LYS A 17 8.41 3.92 3.13
CA LYS A 17 8.04 5.25 3.62
C LYS A 17 7.21 6.02 2.60
N ILE A 18 7.62 6.02 1.33
CA ILE A 18 6.89 6.66 0.22
C ILE A 18 5.48 6.06 0.09
N VAL A 19 5.35 4.73 0.17
CA VAL A 19 4.05 4.06 0.09
C VAL A 19 3.15 4.44 1.27
N LEU A 20 3.70 4.45 2.50
CA LEU A 20 2.95 4.85 3.71
C LEU A 20 2.42 6.28 3.58
N GLU A 21 3.27 7.23 3.20
CA GLU A 21 2.84 8.63 3.02
C GLU A 21 1.79 8.76 1.93
N LYS A 22 2.00 8.10 0.77
CA LYS A 22 1.04 8.16 -0.34
C LYS A 22 -0.32 7.58 0.04
N ILE A 23 -0.35 6.48 0.80
CA ILE A 23 -1.59 5.93 1.35
C ILE A 23 -2.27 6.95 2.26
N LYS A 24 -1.56 7.47 3.27
CA LYS A 24 -2.12 8.44 4.23
C LYS A 24 -2.66 9.68 3.53
N THR A 25 -1.91 10.26 2.59
CA THR A 25 -2.35 11.41 1.79
C THR A 25 -3.60 11.06 0.97
N GLY A 26 -3.63 9.89 0.34
CA GLY A 26 -4.79 9.42 -0.42
C GLY A 26 -6.04 9.27 0.43
N LEU A 27 -5.90 8.68 1.63
CA LEU A 27 -7.00 8.54 2.60
C LEU A 27 -7.51 9.92 3.05
N ILE A 28 -6.60 10.83 3.42
CA ILE A 28 -6.98 12.18 3.87
C ILE A 28 -7.76 12.91 2.78
N HIS A 29 -7.30 12.87 1.54
CA HIS A 29 -7.96 13.59 0.44
C HIS A 29 -9.28 12.95 0.02
N ARG A 30 -9.36 11.62 -0.08
CA ARG A 30 -10.58 10.92 -0.53
C ARG A 30 -11.67 10.90 0.54
N LEU A 31 -11.28 10.64 1.78
CA LEU A 31 -12.21 10.51 2.91
C LEU A 31 -12.40 11.84 3.65
N ASN A 32 -11.81 12.92 3.13
CA ASN A 32 -11.86 14.27 3.68
C ASN A 32 -11.53 14.32 5.18
N LEU A 33 -10.47 13.60 5.58
CA LEU A 33 -10.04 13.53 6.98
C LEU A 33 -9.45 14.87 7.41
N HIS A 34 -9.74 15.28 8.64
CA HIS A 34 -9.17 16.52 9.21
C HIS A 34 -7.74 16.35 9.75
N GLN A 35 -7.20 15.13 9.71
CA GLN A 35 -5.85 14.82 10.18
C GLN A 35 -4.83 15.04 9.06
N THR A 36 -3.61 15.39 9.45
CA THR A 36 -2.44 15.41 8.55
C THR A 36 -1.74 14.06 8.54
N VAL A 37 -0.88 13.83 7.53
CA VAL A 37 -0.11 12.58 7.37
C VAL A 37 0.68 12.24 8.64
N ASP A 38 1.28 13.25 9.27
CA ASP A 38 2.08 13.09 10.49
C ASP A 38 1.24 12.79 11.75
N GLN A 39 -0.07 13.07 11.71
CA GLN A 39 -0.98 12.82 12.83
C GLN A 39 -1.60 11.42 12.80
N ILE A 40 -1.46 10.69 11.70
CA ILE A 40 -1.95 9.32 11.55
C ILE A 40 -0.78 8.37 11.78
N ASP A 41 -0.83 7.59 12.86
CA ASP A 41 0.16 6.55 13.14
C ASP A 41 0.00 5.37 12.16
N ASP A 42 1.10 4.73 11.78
CA ASP A 42 1.07 3.60 10.83
C ASP A 42 0.29 2.38 11.37
N ASP A 43 0.25 2.23 12.70
CA ASP A 43 -0.49 1.16 13.37
C ASP A 43 -1.94 1.55 13.71
N THR A 44 -2.36 2.77 13.36
CA THR A 44 -3.74 3.25 13.57
C THR A 44 -4.74 2.33 12.87
N PRO A 45 -5.70 1.74 13.60
CA PRO A 45 -6.75 0.96 12.97
C PRO A 45 -7.56 1.81 11.98
N LEU A 46 -7.85 1.28 10.79
CA LEU A 46 -8.68 2.00 9.82
C LEU A 46 -10.13 2.13 10.32
N PHE A 47 -10.66 1.04 10.85
CA PHE A 47 -12.04 0.95 11.31
C PHE A 47 -12.15 0.97 12.83
N GLY A 48 -13.36 1.24 13.33
CA GLY A 48 -13.65 1.16 14.76
C GLY A 48 -13.01 2.29 15.55
N SER A 49 -12.04 2.01 16.42
CA SER A 49 -11.49 2.99 17.37
C SER A 49 -10.39 3.91 16.81
N GLY A 50 -9.84 3.61 15.62
CA GLY A 50 -8.79 4.43 15.00
C GLY A 50 -9.35 5.56 14.14
N LEU A 51 -9.24 5.46 12.81
CA LEU A 51 -9.76 6.48 11.89
C LEU A 51 -11.29 6.54 11.80
N LYS A 52 -12.00 5.60 12.46
CA LYS A 52 -13.46 5.53 12.54
C LYS A 52 -14.15 5.46 11.16
N LEU A 53 -13.46 4.88 10.18
CA LEU A 53 -14.01 4.68 8.85
C LEU A 53 -15.19 3.71 8.91
N ASP A 54 -16.10 3.83 7.94
CA ASP A 54 -17.23 2.93 7.77
C ASP A 54 -17.08 2.00 6.54
N SER A 55 -18.11 1.23 6.23
CA SER A 55 -18.10 0.30 5.10
C SER A 55 -18.13 0.99 3.72
N VAL A 56 -18.63 2.23 3.66
CA VAL A 56 -18.61 3.03 2.43
C VAL A 56 -17.18 3.50 2.18
N ASP A 57 -16.51 4.01 3.21
CA ASP A 57 -15.10 4.40 3.14
C ASP A 57 -14.18 3.26 2.73
N ALA A 58 -14.48 2.02 3.15
CA ALA A 58 -13.75 0.83 2.73
C ALA A 58 -13.70 0.68 1.20
N THR A 59 -14.80 1.03 0.52
CA THR A 59 -14.89 0.97 -0.95
C THR A 59 -13.98 2.03 -1.58
N GLU A 60 -13.94 3.24 -1.02
CA GLU A 60 -13.04 4.31 -1.47
C GLU A 60 -11.56 3.94 -1.30
N ILE A 61 -11.22 3.18 -0.26
CA ILE A 61 -9.85 2.64 -0.08
C ILE A 61 -9.51 1.69 -1.23
N ILE A 62 -10.42 0.80 -1.63
CA ILE A 62 -10.18 -0.13 -2.74
C ILE A 62 -9.98 0.65 -4.04
N VAL A 63 -10.79 1.68 -4.29
CA VAL A 63 -10.64 2.57 -5.46
C VAL A 63 -9.30 3.32 -5.42
N LEU A 64 -8.88 3.78 -4.24
CA LEU A 64 -7.56 4.39 -4.05
C LEU A 64 -6.42 3.44 -4.43
N LEU A 65 -6.51 2.16 -4.07
CA LEU A 65 -5.49 1.17 -4.42
C LEU A 65 -5.38 0.97 -5.93
N ASP A 66 -6.51 0.90 -6.63
CA ASP A 66 -6.54 0.74 -8.09
C ASP A 66 -5.99 2.00 -8.78
N GLU A 67 -6.49 3.18 -8.44
CA GLU A 67 -6.09 4.42 -9.13
C GLU A 67 -4.68 4.90 -8.78
N ALA A 68 -4.28 4.80 -7.51
CA ALA A 68 -2.99 5.35 -7.06
C ALA A 68 -1.83 4.36 -7.25
N PHE A 69 -2.11 3.05 -7.21
CA PHE A 69 -1.07 2.00 -7.24
C PHE A 69 -1.26 0.98 -8.35
N GLY A 70 -2.37 0.99 -9.08
CA GLY A 70 -2.67 -0.03 -10.11
C GLY A 70 -3.00 -1.40 -9.52
N ILE A 71 -3.48 -1.43 -8.26
CA ILE A 71 -3.73 -2.66 -7.53
C ILE A 71 -5.22 -2.93 -7.45
N ARG A 72 -5.65 -4.03 -8.07
CA ARG A 72 -7.02 -4.52 -7.96
C ARG A 72 -7.12 -5.54 -6.84
N VAL A 73 -7.97 -5.24 -5.87
CA VAL A 73 -8.37 -6.19 -4.84
C VAL A 73 -9.34 -7.20 -5.43
N SER A 74 -9.10 -8.48 -5.17
CA SER A 74 -9.96 -9.60 -5.59
C SER A 74 -10.71 -10.19 -4.39
N GLU A 75 -11.81 -10.91 -4.63
CA GLU A 75 -12.60 -11.55 -3.57
C GLU A 75 -11.82 -12.59 -2.75
N GLY A 76 -10.73 -13.14 -3.30
CA GLY A 76 -9.84 -14.07 -2.60
C GLY A 76 -8.79 -13.42 -1.70
N ASP A 77 -8.68 -12.08 -1.71
CA ASP A 77 -7.70 -11.37 -0.90
C ASP A 77 -8.12 -11.34 0.57
N ASP A 78 -7.18 -11.64 1.46
CA ASP A 78 -7.43 -11.63 2.90
C ASP A 78 -7.76 -10.21 3.37
N PRO A 79 -8.98 -9.93 3.87
CA PRO A 79 -9.39 -8.59 4.29
C PRO A 79 -8.53 -8.01 5.44
N SER A 80 -7.67 -8.81 6.06
CA SER A 80 -6.70 -8.34 7.06
C SER A 80 -5.79 -7.21 6.56
N TYR A 81 -5.61 -7.05 5.24
CA TYR A 81 -4.86 -5.91 4.69
C TYR A 81 -5.48 -4.55 5.05
N MET A 82 -6.80 -4.48 5.31
CA MET A 82 -7.52 -3.26 5.71
C MET A 82 -7.52 -3.00 7.23
N ARG A 83 -6.66 -3.66 8.01
CA ARG A 83 -6.64 -3.48 9.46
C ARG A 83 -6.09 -2.11 9.88
N ASN A 84 -4.92 -1.73 9.36
CA ASN A 84 -4.25 -0.45 9.62
C ASN A 84 -3.42 -0.01 8.41
N ILE A 85 -2.76 1.15 8.51
CA ILE A 85 -1.93 1.69 7.42
C ILE A 85 -0.76 0.75 7.10
N ASN A 86 -0.14 0.15 8.13
CA ASN A 86 0.98 -0.78 7.99
C ASN A 86 0.63 -2.03 7.17
N THR A 87 -0.53 -2.65 7.44
CA THR A 87 -1.02 -3.82 6.69
C THR A 87 -1.39 -3.44 5.26
N LEU A 88 -1.97 -2.27 5.06
CA LEU A 88 -2.32 -1.76 3.74
C LEU A 88 -1.08 -1.51 2.89
N ALA A 89 -0.05 -0.87 3.46
CA ALA A 89 1.24 -0.65 2.79
C ALA A 89 1.97 -1.96 2.49
N ALA A 90 1.92 -2.93 3.40
CA ALA A 90 2.50 -4.26 3.15
C ALA A 90 1.81 -4.97 1.98
N PHE A 91 0.48 -4.90 1.90
CA PHE A 91 -0.29 -5.43 0.78
C PHE A 91 0.08 -4.75 -0.54
N VAL A 92 0.17 -3.41 -0.55
CA VAL A 92 0.57 -2.64 -1.74
C VAL A 92 1.95 -3.07 -2.24
N LEU A 93 2.93 -3.13 -1.35
CA LEU A 93 4.30 -3.52 -1.71
C LEU A 93 4.39 -4.97 -2.20
N SER A 94 3.60 -5.89 -1.64
CA SER A 94 3.55 -7.28 -2.13
C SER A 94 3.05 -7.33 -3.57
N ARG A 95 1.92 -6.66 -3.84
CA ARG A 95 1.30 -6.61 -5.17
C ARG A 95 2.18 -5.96 -6.21
N GLN A 96 2.86 -4.87 -5.88
CA GLN A 96 3.81 -4.23 -6.81
C GLN A 96 4.98 -5.13 -7.14
N ARG A 97 5.46 -5.94 -6.18
CA ARG A 97 6.54 -6.91 -6.42
C ARG A 97 6.06 -8.07 -7.29
N GLU A 98 4.85 -8.58 -7.07
CA GLU A 98 4.21 -9.60 -7.92
C GLU A 98 4.06 -9.08 -9.36
N GLN A 99 3.49 -7.89 -9.54
CA GLN A 99 3.33 -7.26 -10.86
C GLN A 99 4.67 -7.03 -11.58
N ALA A 100 5.71 -6.61 -10.85
CA ALA A 100 7.04 -6.44 -11.41
C ALA A 100 7.69 -7.78 -11.82
N ALA A 101 7.46 -8.85 -11.05
CA ALA A 101 7.95 -10.19 -11.36
C ALA A 101 7.24 -10.78 -12.59
N ASP A 102 5.92 -10.63 -12.68
CA ASP A 102 5.13 -11.10 -13.83
C ASP A 102 5.48 -10.33 -15.11
N ALA A 103 5.69 -9.02 -15.02
CA ALA A 103 6.14 -8.21 -16.15
C ALA A 103 7.54 -8.61 -16.64
N ALA A 104 8.45 -8.97 -15.72
CA ALA A 104 9.78 -9.46 -16.07
C ALA A 104 9.72 -10.84 -16.76
N ALA A 105 8.86 -11.73 -16.28
CA ALA A 105 8.67 -13.06 -16.89
C ALA A 105 8.08 -12.97 -18.31
N ALA A 106 7.07 -12.11 -18.51
CA ALA A 106 6.46 -11.92 -19.83
C ALA A 106 7.41 -11.28 -20.86
N ALA A 107 8.36 -10.45 -20.41
CA ALA A 107 9.35 -9.83 -21.29
C ALA A 107 10.44 -10.83 -21.76
N ASP A 108 10.78 -11.81 -20.94
CA ASP A 108 11.78 -12.84 -21.27
C ASP A 108 11.22 -13.85 -22.29
N GLU A 109 9.93 -14.18 -22.20
CA GLU A 109 9.26 -15.11 -23.13
C GLU A 109 9.01 -14.50 -24.52
N ALA A 110 8.88 -13.18 -24.63
CA ALA A 110 8.70 -12.48 -25.91
C ALA A 110 10.01 -12.30 -26.71
N ASN A 111 11.16 -12.57 -26.10
CA ASN A 111 12.50 -12.41 -26.70
C ASN A 111 13.26 -13.74 -26.87
N ALA A 112 12.58 -14.87 -26.63
CA ALA A 112 13.05 -16.23 -26.86
C ALA A 112 12.45 -16.81 -28.15
#